data_AF-A0A9E6EHD5-F1
#
_entry.id   AF-A0A9E6EHD5-F1
#
_cell.length_a   1.000
_cell.length_b   1.000
_cell.length_c   1.000
_cell.angle_alpha   90.00
_cell.angle_beta   90.00
_cell.angle_gamma   90.00
#
_symmetry.space_group_name_H-M   'P 1'
#
loop_
_entity.id
_entity.type
_entity.pdbx_description
1 polymer ?
#
loop_
_entity_poly.entity_id
_entity_poly.type
_entity_poly.pdbx_seq_one_letter_code
_entity_poly.pdbx_strand_id
1 'polypeptide(L)'
;MTPGRRSHRRGKFFGAALWGTLLIMVAGCVTPHLSKTPENVLRYPYVAVSPQELADFKTQVAAHPANLKSAAAYFWLAQDAFNHSDWETADKGYGDLIKRFPHSEWAGLARLMQGRTHVKLKNAAGALTLLYALVKPSAKTEPELRTAALGVGKDIINDALTLPELGKVRTAYADTPWASQALFVSGKRLLDAGSPDQAVQIFSQFLQNYPEHEFAAAARELLEKTARLAPLNRHKLGCLLPLTGPYAPYGRALKQGLDLALQQINVKRSENDQLVLVPMDSEANTALAVAGLKKLAEEEKVLAVIGPVLSASAKALLPELPRWRIPVISPSASDPGLAGQSTYFFRYLLTNEQQGEAMAEYLILRRGFKRIGILHSESRYDRSLAGAFEKKAALLGCEVAANVEYAAGTTDFKESLLALGGVDPGPMKNRELEERKSLDALLESWSQQVADLLAPDAQKVTPAQAALATPVPGKRVAIIRFSEDGSQTQMEQMGKKVSERFSYALAAKAGLEVLTQRQTFDTLRKLQISPLAFNAEGARRFSEALNVGYVVTGSIEQQDEEDRVAVPGHPLPVHYLISARVLNARTGQVLCNVSQTWVKMIAPEANVRNLEALYLPVALEDALSL
;
A
#
# COMPACT_ATOMS: atom_id res chain seq x y z
N MET A 1 -12.38 -47.52 63.05
CA MET A 1 -12.41 -48.62 64.05
C MET A 1 -12.52 -48.01 65.44
N THR A 2 -13.41 -48.62 66.23
CA THR A 2 -13.73 -48.41 67.65
C THR A 2 -14.41 -47.10 68.13
N PRO A 3 -15.47 -47.21 68.97
CA PRO A 3 -16.33 -46.11 69.42
C PRO A 3 -16.16 -45.77 70.92
N GLY A 4 -16.76 -44.65 71.37
CA GLY A 4 -16.79 -44.26 72.79
C GLY A 4 -18.15 -43.70 73.22
N ARG A 5 -18.91 -44.52 73.96
CA ARG A 5 -20.19 -44.22 74.64
C ARG A 5 -20.03 -43.25 75.82
N ARG A 6 -21.11 -42.52 76.15
CA ARG A 6 -21.77 -42.41 77.49
C ARG A 6 -23.00 -41.49 77.35
N SER A 7 -24.24 -42.02 77.34
CA SER A 7 -25.16 -42.25 78.49
C SER A 7 -25.34 -40.97 79.33
N HIS A 8 -26.51 -40.35 79.53
CA HIS A 8 -27.80 -40.82 80.08
C HIS A 8 -28.36 -39.62 80.87
N ARG A 9 -29.61 -39.21 80.62
CA ARG A 9 -30.59 -38.94 81.68
C ARG A 9 -31.99 -38.87 81.06
N ARG A 10 -32.80 -39.89 81.40
CA ARG A 10 -34.26 -39.89 81.28
C ARG A 10 -34.82 -39.22 82.52
N GLY A 11 -35.85 -38.39 82.34
CA GLY A 11 -36.84 -38.06 83.35
C GLY A 11 -38.21 -38.08 82.67
N LYS A 12 -39.02 -39.09 83.00
CA LYS A 12 -40.41 -39.25 82.58
C LYS A 12 -41.30 -38.38 83.47
N PHE A 13 -42.42 -37.85 82.97
CA PHE A 13 -43.73 -37.95 83.65
C PHE A 13 -44.87 -37.85 82.61
N PHE A 14 -45.93 -38.59 82.90
CA PHE A 14 -47.06 -38.99 82.06
C PHE A 14 -48.33 -38.24 82.53
N GLY A 15 -49.23 -37.88 81.60
CA GLY A 15 -50.68 -38.10 81.76
C GLY A 15 -51.64 -36.92 82.06
N ALA A 16 -52.84 -37.06 81.47
CA ALA A 16 -54.13 -36.34 81.65
C ALA A 16 -54.25 -34.95 80.98
N ALA A 17 -55.02 -34.70 79.91
CA ALA A 17 -56.36 -35.12 79.45
C ALA A 17 -57.53 -34.66 80.32
N LEU A 18 -58.36 -33.79 79.71
CA LEU A 18 -59.73 -33.34 80.05
C LEU A 18 -59.91 -32.43 81.28
N TRP A 19 -60.46 -31.24 81.04
CA TRP A 19 -61.72 -30.70 81.59
C TRP A 19 -61.80 -29.18 81.26
N GLY A 20 -62.93 -28.72 80.71
CA GLY A 20 -63.34 -27.30 80.80
C GLY A 20 -63.70 -26.54 79.53
N THR A 21 -64.72 -26.97 78.79
CA THR A 21 -65.56 -26.08 77.98
C THR A 21 -66.54 -25.32 78.90
N LEU A 22 -66.56 -23.97 78.91
CA LEU A 22 -67.74 -23.11 78.70
C LEU A 22 -67.47 -21.58 78.85
N LEU A 23 -67.87 -20.80 77.81
CA LEU A 23 -68.41 -19.41 77.75
C LEU A 23 -67.69 -18.25 78.50
N ILE A 24 -67.35 -17.11 77.87
CA ILE A 24 -68.26 -16.04 77.39
C ILE A 24 -67.71 -15.31 76.15
N MET A 25 -68.62 -14.95 75.24
CA MET A 25 -68.46 -14.26 73.96
C MET A 25 -68.05 -12.77 74.04
N VAL A 26 -67.67 -12.26 72.86
CA VAL A 26 -67.75 -10.87 72.34
C VAL A 26 -66.47 -10.04 72.41
N ALA A 27 -65.61 -10.23 71.41
CA ALA A 27 -65.10 -9.14 70.57
C ALA A 27 -64.69 -9.74 69.22
N GLY A 28 -65.39 -9.34 68.15
CA GLY A 28 -65.18 -9.87 66.81
C GLY A 28 -63.78 -9.56 66.28
N CYS A 29 -63.00 -10.61 66.07
CA CYS A 29 -61.93 -10.63 65.08
C CYS A 29 -62.32 -11.72 64.08
N VAL A 30 -62.97 -11.31 63.00
CA VAL A 30 -62.90 -12.09 61.76
C VAL A 30 -61.43 -12.02 61.35
N THR A 31 -60.63 -13.02 61.71
CA THR A 31 -59.35 -13.26 61.05
C THR A 31 -59.68 -13.95 59.73
N PRO A 32 -59.49 -13.29 58.57
CA PRO A 32 -59.45 -14.05 57.34
C PRO A 32 -58.23 -14.96 57.44
N HIS A 33 -58.41 -16.26 57.18
CA HIS A 33 -57.29 -17.18 56.98
C HIS A 33 -56.55 -16.74 55.72
N LEU A 34 -55.62 -15.79 55.87
CA LEU A 34 -54.65 -15.46 54.84
C LEU A 34 -53.66 -16.61 54.77
N SER A 35 -53.86 -17.54 53.84
CA SER A 35 -52.81 -18.47 53.38
C SER A 35 -51.72 -17.72 52.59
N LYS A 36 -51.45 -16.46 52.95
CA LYS A 36 -50.68 -15.47 52.19
C LYS A 36 -49.51 -15.00 53.06
N THR A 37 -48.43 -15.76 53.06
CA THR A 37 -47.17 -15.41 53.73
C THR A 37 -46.23 -14.70 52.76
N PRO A 38 -45.20 -13.98 53.25
CA PRO A 38 -44.15 -13.43 52.40
C PRO A 38 -43.50 -14.48 51.48
N GLU A 39 -43.31 -15.71 51.99
CA GLU A 39 -42.78 -16.86 51.24
C GLU A 39 -43.64 -17.21 50.01
N ASN A 40 -44.97 -17.15 50.13
CA ASN A 40 -45.88 -17.45 49.01
C ASN A 40 -45.78 -16.40 47.90
N VAL A 41 -45.58 -15.14 48.24
CA VAL A 41 -45.42 -14.05 47.26
C VAL A 41 -44.06 -14.10 46.56
N LEU A 42 -43.02 -14.54 47.26
CA LEU A 42 -41.71 -14.78 46.65
C LEU A 42 -41.79 -15.83 45.54
N ARG A 43 -42.59 -16.88 45.75
CA ARG A 43 -42.82 -17.95 44.76
C ARG A 43 -43.78 -17.53 43.65
N TYR A 44 -44.82 -16.75 43.97
CA TYR A 44 -45.87 -16.34 43.04
C TYR A 44 -46.04 -14.81 43.08
N PRO A 45 -45.33 -14.06 42.21
CA PRO A 45 -45.32 -12.60 42.26
C PRO A 45 -46.64 -11.90 41.89
N TYR A 46 -47.61 -12.66 41.38
CA TYR A 46 -48.90 -12.18 40.86
C TYR A 46 -50.09 -12.79 41.63
N VAL A 47 -49.92 -13.06 42.92
CA VAL A 47 -51.00 -13.58 43.76
C VAL A 47 -52.16 -12.59 43.77
N ALA A 48 -53.35 -13.05 43.37
CA ALA A 48 -54.55 -12.25 43.30
C ALA A 48 -55.11 -11.91 44.70
N VAL A 49 -55.72 -10.73 44.79
CA VAL A 49 -56.48 -10.27 45.95
C VAL A 49 -57.95 -10.19 45.55
N SER A 50 -58.83 -10.83 46.31
CA SER A 50 -60.27 -10.76 46.02
C SER A 50 -60.83 -9.37 46.37
N PRO A 51 -61.93 -8.92 45.73
CA PRO A 51 -62.54 -7.63 46.05
C PRO A 51 -62.91 -7.47 47.53
N GLN A 52 -63.32 -8.56 48.19
CA GLN A 52 -63.65 -8.54 49.62
C GLN A 52 -62.40 -8.32 50.49
N GLU A 53 -61.32 -9.07 50.23
CA GLU A 53 -60.04 -8.87 50.93
C GLU A 53 -59.50 -7.45 50.72
N LEU A 54 -59.64 -6.91 49.51
CA LEU A 54 -59.23 -5.55 49.18
C LEU A 54 -60.02 -4.50 49.99
N ALA A 55 -61.33 -4.69 50.17
CA ALA A 55 -62.16 -3.82 51.00
C ALA A 55 -61.77 -3.91 52.48
N ASP A 56 -61.48 -5.11 52.97
CA ASP A 56 -61.03 -5.35 54.35
C ASP A 56 -59.67 -4.68 54.61
N PHE A 57 -58.72 -4.78 53.68
CA PHE A 57 -57.42 -4.12 53.78
C PHE A 57 -57.53 -2.59 53.79
N LYS A 58 -58.40 -2.00 52.95
CA LYS A 58 -58.65 -0.55 52.96
C LYS A 58 -59.20 -0.09 54.30
N THR A 59 -60.16 -0.83 54.85
CA THR A 59 -60.74 -0.55 56.17
C THR A 59 -59.70 -0.63 57.28
N GLN A 60 -58.86 -1.67 57.28
CA GLN A 60 -57.80 -1.87 58.27
C GLN A 60 -56.75 -0.74 58.23
N VAL A 61 -56.34 -0.33 57.04
CA VAL A 61 -55.38 0.76 56.85
C VAL A 61 -55.97 2.11 57.30
N ALA A 62 -57.26 2.36 57.04
CA ALA A 62 -57.93 3.59 57.47
C ALA A 62 -58.11 3.65 58.99
N ALA A 63 -58.48 2.54 59.63
CA ALA A 63 -58.72 2.48 61.08
C ALA A 63 -57.42 2.50 61.90
N HIS A 64 -56.35 1.87 61.41
CA HIS A 64 -55.11 1.66 62.16
C HIS A 64 -53.85 1.91 61.31
N PRO A 65 -53.61 3.15 60.84
CA PRO A 65 -52.57 3.47 59.86
C PRO A 65 -51.13 3.32 60.35
N ALA A 66 -50.90 3.26 61.67
CA ALA A 66 -49.57 3.13 62.29
C ALA A 66 -49.37 1.79 63.02
N ASN A 67 -50.33 0.87 62.94
CA ASN A 67 -50.23 -0.42 63.61
C ASN A 67 -49.34 -1.38 62.79
N LEU A 68 -48.36 -2.02 63.44
CA LEU A 68 -47.46 -2.98 62.77
C LEU A 68 -48.23 -4.13 62.08
N LYS A 69 -49.39 -4.53 62.63
CA LYS A 69 -50.27 -5.54 62.02
C LYS A 69 -50.92 -5.08 60.72
N SER A 70 -50.93 -3.77 60.44
CA SER A 70 -51.43 -3.19 59.18
C SER A 70 -50.41 -3.26 58.05
N ALA A 71 -49.13 -3.60 58.31
CA ALA A 71 -48.09 -3.69 57.29
C ALA A 71 -48.45 -4.68 56.16
N ALA A 72 -49.05 -5.82 56.49
CA ALA A 72 -49.54 -6.78 55.50
C ALA A 72 -50.64 -6.18 54.60
N ALA A 73 -51.58 -5.42 55.17
CA ALA A 73 -52.65 -4.77 54.41
C ALA A 73 -52.10 -3.71 53.43
N TYR A 74 -51.11 -2.90 53.86
CA TYR A 74 -50.39 -1.99 52.96
C TYR A 74 -49.70 -2.74 51.81
N PHE A 75 -49.09 -3.89 52.07
CA PHE A 75 -48.43 -4.69 51.06
C PHE A 75 -49.43 -5.18 50.01
N TRP A 76 -50.54 -5.77 50.45
CA TRP A 76 -51.53 -6.35 49.54
C TRP A 76 -52.28 -5.29 48.71
N LEU A 77 -52.47 -4.08 49.24
CA LEU A 77 -53.00 -2.95 48.45
C LEU A 77 -52.04 -2.54 47.33
N ALA A 78 -50.73 -2.48 47.61
CA ALA A 78 -49.72 -2.20 46.60
C ALA A 78 -49.57 -3.35 45.58
N GLN A 79 -49.70 -4.59 46.03
CA GLN A 79 -49.66 -5.79 45.20
C GLN A 79 -50.86 -5.88 44.25
N ASP A 80 -52.05 -5.48 44.69
CA ASP A 80 -53.22 -5.39 43.83
C ASP A 80 -53.01 -4.40 42.69
N ALA A 81 -52.48 -3.20 42.99
CA ALA A 81 -52.11 -2.22 41.97
C ALA A 81 -51.06 -2.77 41.00
N PHE A 82 -50.04 -3.47 41.52
CA PHE A 82 -49.01 -4.12 40.70
C PHE A 82 -49.62 -5.18 39.76
N ASN A 83 -50.55 -6.00 40.23
CA ASN A 83 -51.21 -7.01 39.41
C ASN A 83 -52.04 -6.39 38.27
N HIS A 84 -52.61 -5.20 38.50
CA HIS A 84 -53.38 -4.45 37.51
C HIS A 84 -52.52 -3.51 36.64
N SER A 85 -51.19 -3.63 36.71
CA SER A 85 -50.25 -2.77 35.97
C SER A 85 -50.31 -1.28 36.32
N ASP A 86 -50.90 -0.93 37.46
CA ASP A 86 -50.83 0.43 38.01
C ASP A 86 -49.54 0.58 38.83
N TRP A 87 -48.44 0.76 38.10
CA TRP A 87 -47.09 0.77 38.67
C TRP A 87 -46.82 1.97 39.57
N GLU A 88 -47.44 3.13 39.31
CA GLU A 88 -47.25 4.34 40.12
C GLU A 88 -47.91 4.18 41.50
N THR A 89 -49.15 3.67 41.53
CA THR A 89 -49.84 3.37 42.79
C THR A 89 -49.12 2.26 43.55
N ALA A 90 -48.63 1.22 42.85
CA ALA A 90 -47.88 0.14 43.46
C ALA A 90 -46.56 0.64 44.09
N ASP A 91 -45.79 1.46 43.36
CA ASP A 91 -44.53 2.03 43.85
C ASP A 91 -44.74 2.84 45.13
N LYS A 92 -45.72 3.75 45.11
CA LYS A 92 -46.09 4.55 46.27
C LYS A 92 -46.53 3.67 47.45
N GLY A 93 -47.36 2.67 47.19
CA GLY A 93 -47.86 1.76 48.23
C GLY A 93 -46.75 0.95 48.91
N TYR A 94 -45.82 0.39 48.15
CA TYR A 94 -44.66 -0.30 48.73
C TYR A 94 -43.72 0.66 49.46
N GLY A 95 -43.47 1.85 48.91
CA GLY A 95 -42.65 2.88 49.56
C GLY A 95 -43.23 3.35 50.90
N ASP A 96 -44.55 3.55 50.96
CA ASP A 96 -45.26 3.93 52.18
C ASP A 96 -45.14 2.84 53.26
N LEU A 97 -45.24 1.57 52.89
CA LEU A 97 -45.01 0.44 53.80
C LEU A 97 -43.60 0.48 54.37
N ILE A 98 -42.59 0.58 53.50
CA ILE A 98 -41.17 0.57 53.90
C ILE A 98 -40.86 1.74 54.84
N LYS A 99 -41.42 2.92 54.58
CA LYS A 99 -41.22 4.11 55.39
C LYS A 99 -41.89 4.02 56.77
N ARG A 100 -43.13 3.50 56.82
CA ARG A 100 -43.92 3.43 58.05
C ARG A 100 -43.55 2.24 58.94
N PHE A 101 -43.17 1.13 58.32
CA PHE A 101 -42.92 -0.15 59.01
C PHE A 101 -41.58 -0.77 58.62
N PRO A 102 -40.44 -0.06 58.81
CA PRO A 102 -39.14 -0.51 58.32
C PRO A 102 -38.64 -1.83 58.94
N HIS A 103 -39.18 -2.20 60.11
CA HIS A 103 -38.82 -3.42 60.84
C HIS A 103 -39.89 -4.54 60.72
N SER A 104 -40.92 -4.35 59.88
CA SER A 104 -41.90 -5.41 59.62
C SER A 104 -41.29 -6.54 58.79
N GLU A 105 -41.77 -7.77 59.01
CA GLU A 105 -41.48 -8.92 58.15
C GLU A 105 -41.83 -8.65 56.66
N TRP A 106 -42.78 -7.75 56.40
CA TRP A 106 -43.19 -7.36 55.04
C TRP A 106 -42.28 -6.33 54.38
N ALA A 107 -41.41 -5.64 55.13
CA ALA A 107 -40.61 -4.54 54.61
C ALA A 107 -39.53 -5.01 53.60
N GLY A 108 -38.97 -6.20 53.82
CA GLY A 108 -38.01 -6.81 52.89
C GLY A 108 -38.66 -7.16 51.54
N LEU A 109 -39.82 -7.82 51.61
CA LEU A 109 -40.60 -8.19 50.43
C LEU A 109 -41.15 -6.97 49.69
N ALA A 110 -41.67 -5.97 50.41
CA ALA A 110 -42.11 -4.71 49.82
C ALA A 110 -40.98 -4.03 49.04
N ARG A 111 -39.75 -4.03 49.56
CA ARG A 111 -38.59 -3.46 48.87
C ARG A 111 -38.21 -4.23 47.60
N LEU A 112 -38.29 -5.56 47.62
CA LEU A 112 -38.09 -6.39 46.43
C LEU A 112 -39.15 -6.08 45.36
N MET A 113 -40.42 -6.05 45.75
CA MET A 113 -41.53 -5.78 44.82
C MET A 113 -41.49 -4.35 44.30
N GLN A 114 -41.14 -3.36 45.13
CA GLN A 114 -40.90 -1.99 44.69
C GLN A 114 -39.76 -1.93 43.65
N GLY A 115 -38.67 -2.66 43.88
CA GLY A 115 -37.58 -2.80 42.90
C GLY A 115 -38.09 -3.36 41.56
N ARG A 116 -38.95 -4.39 41.58
CA ARG A 116 -39.60 -4.92 40.36
C ARG A 116 -40.53 -3.91 39.70
N THR A 117 -41.28 -3.13 40.47
CA THR A 117 -42.11 -2.03 39.96
C THR A 117 -41.26 -0.98 39.25
N HIS A 118 -40.10 -0.60 39.81
CA HIS A 118 -39.16 0.31 39.16
C HIS A 118 -38.64 -0.22 37.82
N VAL A 119 -38.44 -1.54 37.68
CA VAL A 119 -38.09 -2.15 36.38
C VAL A 119 -39.22 -1.94 35.36
N LYS A 120 -40.49 -2.12 35.77
CA LYS A 120 -41.66 -1.85 34.90
C LYS A 120 -41.76 -0.38 34.51
N LEU A 121 -41.39 0.53 35.42
CA LEU A 121 -41.29 1.97 35.19
C LEU A 121 -40.05 2.39 34.39
N LYS A 122 -39.22 1.45 33.91
CA LYS A 122 -37.94 1.72 33.22
C LYS A 122 -36.94 2.55 34.06
N ASN A 123 -37.07 2.50 35.38
CA ASN A 123 -36.16 3.17 36.32
C ASN A 123 -35.15 2.15 36.90
N ALA A 124 -34.20 1.74 36.06
CA ALA A 124 -33.21 0.72 36.43
C ALA A 124 -32.29 1.15 37.60
N ALA A 125 -31.87 2.42 37.65
CA ALA A 125 -31.03 2.95 38.73
C ALA A 125 -31.76 2.94 40.08
N GLY A 126 -33.03 3.34 40.11
CA GLY A 126 -33.87 3.27 41.31
C GLY A 126 -34.10 1.83 41.76
N ALA A 127 -34.37 0.92 40.81
CA ALA A 127 -34.53 -0.50 41.09
C ALA A 127 -33.27 -1.09 41.77
N LEU A 128 -32.08 -0.88 41.20
CA LEU A 128 -30.83 -1.39 41.79
C LEU A 128 -30.54 -0.81 43.17
N THR A 129 -30.87 0.47 43.40
CA THR A 129 -30.71 1.10 44.72
C THR A 129 -31.59 0.45 45.78
N LEU A 130 -32.85 0.16 45.44
CA LEU A 130 -33.77 -0.55 46.35
C LEU A 130 -33.29 -1.98 46.61
N LEU A 131 -32.90 -2.71 45.56
CA LEU A 131 -32.46 -4.10 45.67
C LEU A 131 -31.14 -4.24 46.44
N TYR A 132 -30.22 -3.28 46.30
CA TYR A 132 -28.92 -3.30 46.98
C TYR A 132 -29.05 -3.39 48.50
N ALA A 133 -30.07 -2.74 49.08
CA ALA A 133 -30.32 -2.80 50.52
C ALA A 133 -30.62 -4.23 51.03
N LEU A 134 -31.07 -5.14 50.15
CA LEU A 134 -31.33 -6.55 50.45
C LEU A 134 -30.13 -7.47 50.16
N VAL A 135 -29.16 -7.00 49.36
CA VAL A 135 -28.07 -7.82 48.83
C VAL A 135 -26.75 -7.59 49.55
N LYS A 136 -26.52 -6.36 50.05
CA LYS A 136 -25.27 -5.97 50.71
C LYS A 136 -24.88 -6.96 51.82
N PRO A 137 -23.59 -7.30 51.99
CA PRO A 137 -23.14 -8.35 52.92
C PRO A 137 -23.54 -8.14 54.38
N SER A 138 -23.73 -6.89 54.81
CA SER A 138 -24.12 -6.53 56.19
C SER A 138 -25.62 -6.55 56.46
N ALA A 139 -26.45 -6.86 55.45
CA ALA A 139 -27.90 -6.90 55.61
C ALA A 139 -28.34 -8.17 56.37
N LYS A 140 -29.10 -7.99 57.46
CA LYS A 140 -29.84 -9.08 58.11
C LYS A 140 -31.11 -9.36 57.28
N THR A 141 -30.97 -10.09 56.18
CA THR A 141 -32.05 -10.39 55.23
C THR A 141 -32.19 -11.89 55.03
N GLU A 142 -33.43 -12.35 54.81
CA GLU A 142 -33.71 -13.76 54.53
C GLU A 142 -32.98 -14.22 53.27
N PRO A 143 -32.39 -15.43 53.25
CA PRO A 143 -31.63 -15.93 52.10
C PRO A 143 -32.42 -15.94 50.79
N GLU A 144 -33.71 -16.24 50.85
CA GLU A 144 -34.60 -16.27 49.67
C GLU A 144 -34.80 -14.88 49.08
N LEU A 145 -35.05 -13.87 49.92
CA LEU A 145 -35.18 -12.47 49.51
C LEU A 145 -33.89 -11.94 48.88
N ARG A 146 -32.75 -12.25 49.49
CA ARG A 146 -31.43 -11.87 48.95
C ARG A 146 -31.19 -12.50 47.57
N THR A 147 -31.53 -13.78 47.41
CA THR A 147 -31.40 -14.51 46.14
C THR A 147 -32.31 -13.93 45.07
N ALA A 148 -33.57 -13.64 45.40
CA ALA A 148 -34.52 -13.01 44.49
C ALA A 148 -34.05 -11.61 44.06
N ALA A 149 -33.54 -10.80 45.00
CA ALA A 149 -33.02 -9.47 44.71
C ALA A 149 -31.79 -9.53 43.78
N LEU A 150 -30.84 -10.45 44.04
CA LEU A 150 -29.70 -10.72 43.17
C LEU A 150 -30.13 -11.06 41.74
N GLY A 151 -31.15 -11.92 41.59
CA GLY A 151 -31.71 -12.32 40.31
C GLY A 151 -32.29 -11.14 39.52
N VAL A 152 -33.17 -10.34 40.15
CA VAL A 152 -33.74 -9.15 39.50
C VAL A 152 -32.64 -8.15 39.10
N GLY A 153 -31.63 -7.96 39.95
CA GLY A 153 -30.48 -7.11 39.61
C GLY A 153 -29.67 -7.63 38.41
N LYS A 154 -29.49 -8.96 38.31
CA LYS A 154 -28.82 -9.61 37.16
C LYS A 154 -29.57 -9.34 35.86
N ASP A 155 -30.90 -9.45 35.88
CA ASP A 155 -31.74 -9.19 34.70
C ASP A 155 -31.63 -7.73 34.25
N ILE A 156 -31.69 -6.78 35.20
CA ILE A 156 -31.53 -5.35 34.91
C ILE A 156 -30.17 -5.08 34.23
N ILE A 157 -29.09 -5.63 34.78
CA ILE A 157 -27.73 -5.41 34.28
C ILE A 157 -27.55 -5.99 32.88
N ASN A 158 -28.15 -7.16 32.61
CA ASN A 158 -28.06 -7.79 31.30
C ASN A 158 -28.83 -7.02 30.24
N ASP A 159 -30.05 -6.57 30.55
CA ASP A 159 -31.01 -6.23 29.51
C ASP A 159 -31.33 -4.74 29.40
N ALA A 160 -31.18 -3.96 30.48
CA ALA A 160 -31.73 -2.60 30.55
C ALA A 160 -30.67 -1.49 30.57
N LEU A 161 -29.42 -1.77 30.93
CA LEU A 161 -28.40 -0.74 31.19
C LEU A 161 -27.53 -0.41 29.96
N THR A 162 -27.21 0.88 29.82
CA THR A 162 -26.20 1.40 28.88
C THR A 162 -24.77 1.25 29.41
N LEU A 163 -23.76 1.39 28.54
CA LEU A 163 -22.33 1.32 28.92
C LEU A 163 -21.95 2.26 30.07
N PRO A 164 -22.33 3.56 30.08
CA PRO A 164 -22.05 4.45 31.21
C PRO A 164 -22.72 4.00 32.52
N GLU A 165 -23.94 3.46 32.44
CA GLU A 165 -24.68 2.98 33.61
C GLU A 165 -24.06 1.69 34.17
N LEU A 166 -23.62 0.78 33.32
CA LEU A 166 -22.83 -0.40 33.73
C LEU A 166 -21.55 0.01 34.46
N GLY A 167 -20.89 1.08 34.00
CA GLY A 167 -19.76 1.70 34.70
C GLY A 167 -20.10 2.15 36.12
N LYS A 168 -21.27 2.79 36.32
CA LYS A 168 -21.75 3.20 37.65
C LYS A 168 -22.07 2.01 38.54
N VAL A 169 -22.64 0.93 38.00
CA VAL A 169 -22.93 -0.30 38.77
C VAL A 169 -21.65 -0.90 39.35
N ARG A 170 -20.57 -0.94 38.55
CA ARG A 170 -19.26 -1.47 38.99
C ARG A 170 -18.69 -0.75 40.19
N THR A 171 -18.92 0.56 40.32
CA THR A 171 -18.38 1.36 41.42
C THR A 171 -19.34 1.44 42.59
N ALA A 172 -20.64 1.63 42.35
CA ALA A 172 -21.65 1.81 43.40
C ALA A 172 -21.96 0.51 44.17
N TYR A 173 -21.80 -0.65 43.54
CA TYR A 173 -22.16 -1.96 44.09
C TYR A 173 -21.00 -2.97 44.03
N ALA A 174 -19.76 -2.48 44.22
CA ALA A 174 -18.52 -3.23 44.08
C ALA A 174 -18.41 -4.47 45.00
N ASP A 175 -19.16 -4.49 46.11
CA ASP A 175 -19.22 -5.56 47.10
C ASP A 175 -20.25 -6.65 46.75
N THR A 176 -20.88 -6.58 45.58
CA THR A 176 -21.90 -7.53 45.13
C THR A 176 -21.49 -8.23 43.82
N PRO A 177 -22.08 -9.41 43.50
CA PRO A 177 -21.88 -10.07 42.21
C PRO A 177 -22.31 -9.24 40.99
N TRP A 178 -23.04 -8.14 41.20
CA TRP A 178 -23.43 -7.23 40.12
C TRP A 178 -22.26 -6.48 39.51
N ALA A 179 -21.19 -6.22 40.27
CA ALA A 179 -20.02 -5.51 39.73
C ALA A 179 -19.26 -6.36 38.70
N SER A 180 -19.06 -7.65 38.98
CA SER A 180 -18.48 -8.58 38.01
C SER A 180 -19.41 -8.82 36.82
N GLN A 181 -20.72 -9.00 37.06
CA GLN A 181 -21.73 -9.10 35.99
C GLN A 181 -21.69 -7.88 35.05
N ALA A 182 -21.69 -6.66 35.60
CA ALA A 182 -21.69 -5.43 34.82
C ALA A 182 -20.40 -5.26 34.01
N LEU A 183 -19.24 -5.69 34.54
CA LEU A 183 -17.99 -5.70 33.79
C LEU A 183 -18.06 -6.66 32.59
N PHE A 184 -18.55 -7.88 32.78
CA PHE A 184 -18.70 -8.84 31.68
C PHE A 184 -19.68 -8.35 30.61
N VAL A 185 -20.84 -7.84 31.01
CA VAL A 185 -21.85 -7.30 30.09
C VAL A 185 -21.33 -6.07 29.34
N SER A 186 -20.50 -5.23 29.96
CA SER A 186 -19.84 -4.11 29.28
C SER A 186 -19.00 -4.58 28.08
N GLY A 187 -18.27 -5.68 28.24
CA GLY A 187 -17.49 -6.28 27.15
C GLY A 187 -18.39 -6.74 25.98
N LYS A 188 -19.52 -7.39 26.30
CA LYS A 188 -20.51 -7.78 25.28
C LYS A 188 -21.13 -6.58 24.55
N ARG A 189 -21.50 -5.53 25.29
CA ARG A 189 -22.07 -4.31 24.70
C ARG A 189 -21.10 -3.59 23.76
N LEU A 190 -19.81 -3.60 24.08
CA LEU A 190 -18.76 -3.05 23.21
C LEU A 190 -18.58 -3.87 21.93
N LEU A 191 -18.74 -5.20 21.99
CA LEU A 191 -18.77 -6.05 20.80
C LEU A 191 -19.97 -5.75 19.91
N ASP A 192 -21.17 -5.69 20.50
CA ASP A 192 -22.40 -5.36 19.78
C ASP A 192 -22.32 -3.98 19.11
N ALA A 193 -21.58 -3.04 19.73
CA ALA A 193 -21.32 -1.70 19.22
C ALA A 193 -20.14 -1.60 18.23
N GLY A 194 -19.52 -2.72 17.83
CA GLY A 194 -18.43 -2.74 16.85
C GLY A 194 -17.09 -2.19 17.36
N SER A 195 -16.85 -2.22 18.67
CA SER A 195 -15.62 -1.73 19.32
C SER A 195 -14.79 -2.88 19.93
N PRO A 196 -14.18 -3.76 19.10
CA PRO A 196 -13.50 -4.98 19.57
C PRO A 196 -12.30 -4.70 20.47
N ASP A 197 -11.57 -3.61 20.25
CA ASP A 197 -10.39 -3.25 21.05
C ASP A 197 -10.73 -3.00 22.51
N GLN A 198 -11.79 -2.23 22.74
CA GLN A 198 -12.28 -1.93 24.08
C GLN A 198 -12.87 -3.19 24.72
N ALA A 199 -13.55 -4.04 23.94
CA ALA A 199 -14.06 -5.32 24.43
C ALA A 199 -12.93 -6.26 24.89
N VAL A 200 -11.82 -6.35 24.14
CA VAL A 200 -10.63 -7.12 24.56
C VAL A 200 -10.07 -6.62 25.88
N GLN A 201 -9.95 -5.30 26.06
CA GLN A 201 -9.47 -4.73 27.32
C GLN A 201 -10.39 -5.10 28.49
N ILE A 202 -11.71 -5.01 28.29
CA ILE A 202 -12.70 -5.33 29.32
C ILE A 202 -12.70 -6.83 29.66
N PHE A 203 -12.66 -7.74 28.68
CA PHE A 203 -12.60 -9.17 28.96
C PHE A 203 -11.28 -9.59 29.61
N SER A 204 -10.17 -8.97 29.22
CA SER A 204 -8.87 -9.18 29.88
C SER A 204 -8.90 -8.72 31.33
N GLN A 205 -9.45 -7.53 31.60
CA GLN A 205 -9.65 -7.02 32.95
C GLN A 205 -10.58 -7.94 33.77
N PHE A 206 -11.65 -8.45 33.16
CA PHE A 206 -12.57 -9.38 33.82
C PHE A 206 -11.86 -10.66 34.25
N LEU A 207 -11.07 -11.28 33.37
CA LEU A 207 -10.33 -12.50 33.67
C LEU A 207 -9.22 -12.31 34.70
N GLN A 208 -8.60 -11.13 34.72
CA GLN A 208 -7.59 -10.77 35.73
C GLN A 208 -8.23 -10.61 37.12
N ASN A 209 -9.38 -9.92 37.18
CA ASN A 209 -10.03 -9.61 38.46
C ASN A 209 -10.87 -10.78 38.98
N TYR A 210 -11.41 -11.62 38.09
CA TYR A 210 -12.36 -12.69 38.42
C TYR A 210 -12.06 -14.01 37.68
N PRO A 211 -10.88 -14.63 37.91
CA PRO A 211 -10.43 -15.81 37.15
C PRO A 211 -11.31 -17.05 37.33
N GLU A 212 -11.98 -17.18 38.48
CA GLU A 212 -12.82 -18.31 38.88
C GLU A 212 -14.33 -18.03 38.72
N HIS A 213 -14.73 -16.94 38.05
CA HIS A 213 -16.14 -16.59 37.89
C HIS A 213 -16.89 -17.52 36.93
N GLU A 214 -18.22 -17.64 37.07
CA GLU A 214 -19.08 -18.41 36.16
C GLU A 214 -18.98 -17.97 34.68
N PHE A 215 -18.52 -16.74 34.42
CA PHE A 215 -18.34 -16.23 33.06
C PHE A 215 -16.90 -16.28 32.59
N ALA A 216 -15.96 -16.78 33.38
CA ALA A 216 -14.55 -16.81 33.00
C ALA A 216 -14.34 -17.66 31.73
N ALA A 217 -15.02 -18.80 31.60
CA ALA A 217 -14.96 -19.61 30.38
C ALA A 217 -15.51 -18.84 29.16
N ALA A 218 -16.69 -18.25 29.28
CA ALA A 218 -17.31 -17.45 28.21
C ALA A 218 -16.47 -16.21 27.85
N ALA A 219 -15.88 -15.54 28.84
CA ALA A 219 -15.00 -14.39 28.65
C ALA A 219 -13.70 -14.80 27.94
N ARG A 220 -13.11 -15.96 28.23
CA ARG A 220 -11.95 -16.50 27.49
C ARG A 220 -12.29 -16.78 26.04
N GLU A 221 -13.43 -17.43 25.79
CA GLU A 221 -13.88 -17.74 24.43
C GLU A 221 -14.14 -16.46 23.62
N LEU A 222 -14.87 -15.51 24.20
CA LEU A 222 -15.13 -14.21 23.58
C LEU A 222 -13.82 -13.42 23.39
N LEU A 223 -12.91 -13.44 24.35
CA LEU A 223 -11.60 -12.81 24.24
C LEU A 223 -10.79 -13.43 23.10
N GLU A 224 -10.78 -14.75 22.93
CA GLU A 224 -10.05 -15.39 21.83
C GLU A 224 -10.66 -15.02 20.47
N LYS A 225 -11.99 -15.10 20.34
CA LYS A 225 -12.71 -14.70 19.12
C LYS A 225 -12.51 -13.22 18.79
N THR A 226 -12.49 -12.37 19.81
CA THR A 226 -12.33 -10.92 19.67
C THR A 226 -10.88 -10.52 19.49
N ALA A 227 -9.91 -11.24 20.07
CA ALA A 227 -8.48 -11.01 19.89
C ALA A 227 -8.05 -11.28 18.44
N ARG A 228 -8.69 -12.25 17.77
CA ARG A 228 -8.60 -12.43 16.31
C ARG A 228 -9.18 -11.26 15.50
N LEU A 229 -9.87 -10.33 16.16
CA LEU A 229 -10.50 -9.11 15.63
C LEU A 229 -9.90 -7.82 16.24
N ALA A 230 -8.95 -7.92 17.19
CA ALA A 230 -8.36 -6.79 17.93
C ALA A 230 -7.12 -6.24 17.22
N PRO A 231 -6.76 -4.96 17.42
CA PRO A 231 -6.61 -4.03 16.32
C PRO A 231 -5.33 -4.29 15.56
N LEU A 232 -5.49 -4.44 14.25
CA LEU A 232 -4.47 -4.01 13.32
C LEU A 232 -4.17 -2.54 13.66
N ASN A 233 -2.89 -2.20 13.80
CA ASN A 233 -2.45 -0.84 13.93
C ASN A 233 -2.72 -0.11 12.60
N ARG A 234 -3.82 0.64 12.56
CA ARG A 234 -4.25 1.42 11.38
C ARG A 234 -3.22 2.42 10.86
N HIS A 235 -2.21 2.73 11.68
CA HIS A 235 -1.12 3.64 11.33
C HIS A 235 0.09 2.92 10.73
N LYS A 236 0.15 1.58 10.77
CA LYS A 236 1.31 0.81 10.28
C LYS A 236 0.97 0.08 8.99
N LEU A 237 1.83 0.23 7.99
CA LEU A 237 1.83 -0.57 6.77
C LEU A 237 3.11 -1.42 6.72
N GLY A 238 2.97 -2.72 6.51
CA GLY A 238 4.12 -3.60 6.31
C GLY A 238 4.75 -3.34 4.94
N CYS A 239 6.08 -3.38 4.87
CA CYS A 239 6.84 -3.19 3.63
C CYS A 239 7.78 -4.39 3.46
N LEU A 240 7.32 -5.41 2.74
CA LEU A 240 8.02 -6.69 2.59
C LEU A 240 8.74 -6.74 1.23
N LEU A 241 10.00 -6.31 1.19
CA LEU A 241 10.77 -6.11 -0.04
C LEU A 241 12.15 -6.78 0.04
N PRO A 242 12.83 -7.09 -1.07
CA PRO A 242 14.23 -7.53 -1.05
C PRO A 242 15.13 -6.31 -0.86
N LEU A 243 15.49 -5.98 0.38
CA LEU A 243 16.29 -4.80 0.73
C LEU A 243 17.80 -5.09 0.70
N THR A 244 18.17 -6.37 0.80
CA THR A 244 19.51 -6.90 0.57
C THR A 244 19.50 -8.05 -0.45
N GLY A 245 20.68 -8.56 -0.80
CA GLY A 245 20.85 -9.60 -1.83
C GLY A 245 20.82 -9.05 -3.28
N PRO A 246 20.63 -9.93 -4.29
CA PRO A 246 20.79 -9.57 -5.70
C PRO A 246 19.73 -8.59 -6.21
N TYR A 247 18.53 -8.57 -5.62
CA TYR A 247 17.43 -7.67 -5.99
C TYR A 247 17.36 -6.39 -5.12
N ALA A 248 18.38 -6.13 -4.31
CA ALA A 248 18.43 -5.01 -3.39
C ALA A 248 18.32 -3.62 -4.05
N PRO A 249 18.93 -3.35 -5.22
CA PRO A 249 18.74 -2.08 -5.92
C PRO A 249 17.25 -1.79 -6.21
N TYR A 250 16.52 -2.80 -6.69
CA TYR A 250 15.09 -2.67 -6.99
C TYR A 250 14.25 -2.48 -5.73
N GLY A 251 14.45 -3.31 -4.71
CA GLY A 251 13.71 -3.19 -3.45
C GLY A 251 13.94 -1.84 -2.75
N ARG A 252 15.16 -1.30 -2.79
CA ARG A 252 15.45 0.04 -2.24
C ARG A 252 14.80 1.16 -3.05
N ALA A 253 14.84 1.11 -4.37
CA ALA A 253 14.16 2.10 -5.22
C ALA A 253 12.65 2.11 -4.95
N LEU A 254 12.04 0.93 -4.82
CA LEU A 254 10.62 0.81 -4.50
C LEU A 254 10.31 1.33 -3.09
N LYS A 255 11.14 1.03 -2.09
CA LYS A 255 10.99 1.58 -0.74
C LYS A 255 11.07 3.11 -0.74
N GLN A 256 12.02 3.70 -1.47
CA GLN A 256 12.13 5.16 -1.60
C GLN A 256 10.86 5.78 -2.21
N GLY A 257 10.28 5.13 -3.22
CA GLY A 257 8.98 5.55 -3.78
C GLY A 257 7.85 5.47 -2.76
N LEU A 258 7.78 4.41 -1.95
CA LEU A 258 6.80 4.27 -0.88
C LEU A 258 6.98 5.31 0.23
N ASP A 259 8.23 5.60 0.62
CA ASP A 259 8.56 6.63 1.61
C ASP A 259 8.10 8.02 1.10
N LEU A 260 8.35 8.35 -0.17
CA LEU A 260 7.89 9.60 -0.79
C LEU A 260 6.35 9.69 -0.84
N ALA A 261 5.68 8.61 -1.24
CA ALA A 261 4.23 8.57 -1.28
C ALA A 261 3.62 8.77 0.13
N LEU A 262 4.22 8.15 1.15
CA LEU A 262 3.78 8.34 2.53
C LEU A 262 4.00 9.76 3.00
N GLN A 263 5.15 10.37 2.71
CA GLN A 263 5.38 11.79 3.04
C GLN A 263 4.29 12.67 2.45
N GLN A 264 3.93 12.49 1.17
CA GLN A 264 2.88 13.26 0.51
C GLN A 264 1.50 13.07 1.13
N ILE A 265 1.16 11.83 1.52
CA ILE A 265 -0.12 11.51 2.16
C ILE A 265 -0.18 12.09 3.58
N ASN A 266 0.90 11.96 4.32
CA ASN A 266 1.01 12.36 5.73
C ASN A 266 0.99 13.87 5.94
N VAL A 267 1.39 14.67 4.95
CA VAL A 267 1.23 16.14 4.95
C VAL A 267 -0.22 16.56 5.16
N LYS A 268 -1.20 15.74 4.73
CA LYS A 268 -2.64 16.03 4.86
C LYS A 268 -3.26 15.46 6.14
N ARG A 269 -2.49 14.77 6.98
CA ARG A 269 -2.96 14.10 8.20
C ARG A 269 -2.52 14.84 9.45
N SER A 270 -3.29 14.72 10.53
CA SER A 270 -2.88 15.20 11.85
C SER A 270 -1.66 14.42 12.36
N GLU A 271 -0.87 15.02 13.25
CA GLU A 271 0.31 14.37 13.86
C GLU A 271 0.00 13.03 14.54
N ASN A 272 -1.21 12.88 15.11
CA ASN A 272 -1.65 11.66 15.77
C ASN A 272 -2.24 10.58 14.83
N ASP A 273 -2.31 10.83 13.52
CA ASP A 273 -2.88 9.92 12.49
C ASP A 273 -1.86 9.54 11.40
N GLN A 274 -0.57 9.79 11.64
CA GLN A 274 0.49 9.58 10.65
C GLN A 274 0.65 8.10 10.30
N LEU A 275 0.76 7.77 9.01
CA LEU A 275 1.09 6.42 8.57
C LEU A 275 2.60 6.19 8.58
N VAL A 276 3.03 4.98 8.92
CA VAL A 276 4.44 4.56 8.93
C VAL A 276 4.64 3.23 8.21
N LEU A 277 5.77 3.05 7.53
CA LEU A 277 6.19 1.75 7.01
C LEU A 277 6.93 0.96 8.08
N VAL A 278 6.65 -0.34 8.13
CA VAL A 278 7.41 -1.32 8.88
C VAL A 278 8.15 -2.22 7.88
N PRO A 279 9.44 -1.94 7.60
CA PRO A 279 10.20 -2.70 6.61
C PRO A 279 10.56 -4.10 7.12
N MET A 280 10.42 -5.09 6.25
CA MET A 280 10.91 -6.46 6.40
C MET A 280 11.70 -6.85 5.16
N ASP A 281 12.94 -7.28 5.36
CA ASP A 281 13.77 -7.77 4.26
C ASP A 281 13.42 -9.22 3.91
N SER A 282 13.11 -9.45 2.64
CA SER A 282 12.84 -10.78 2.11
C SER A 282 14.03 -11.40 1.39
N GLU A 283 15.08 -10.65 1.06
CA GLU A 283 16.29 -11.11 0.36
C GLU A 283 16.03 -11.91 -0.94
N ALA A 284 14.86 -11.74 -1.57
CA ALA A 284 14.38 -12.59 -2.66
C ALA A 284 14.24 -14.09 -2.30
N ASN A 285 14.09 -14.39 -1.01
CA ASN A 285 13.90 -15.72 -0.46
C ASN A 285 12.44 -15.94 -0.02
N THR A 286 11.84 -17.04 -0.44
CA THR A 286 10.42 -17.34 -0.15
C THR A 286 10.16 -17.63 1.33
N ALA A 287 11.10 -18.29 2.02
CA ALA A 287 10.96 -18.60 3.44
C ALA A 287 11.06 -17.33 4.31
N LEU A 288 12.02 -16.44 3.99
CA LEU A 288 12.14 -15.14 4.66
C LEU A 288 10.92 -14.26 4.39
N ALA A 289 10.36 -14.29 3.17
CA ALA A 289 9.12 -13.57 2.87
C ALA A 289 7.94 -14.04 3.74
N VAL A 290 7.77 -15.36 3.92
CA VAL A 290 6.71 -15.93 4.79
C VAL A 290 6.96 -15.59 6.25
N ALA A 291 8.20 -15.68 6.73
CA ALA A 291 8.56 -15.30 8.10
C ALA A 291 8.31 -13.80 8.37
N GLY A 292 8.69 -12.94 7.42
CA GLY A 292 8.44 -11.50 7.46
C GLY A 292 6.96 -11.16 7.50
N LEU A 293 6.12 -11.85 6.71
CA LEU A 293 4.66 -11.71 6.78
C LEU A 293 4.12 -12.06 8.17
N LYS A 294 4.55 -13.19 8.75
CA LYS A 294 4.11 -13.61 10.10
C LYS A 294 4.48 -12.58 11.15
N LYS A 295 5.71 -12.06 11.11
CA LYS A 295 6.16 -10.99 12.02
C LYS A 295 5.35 -9.70 11.87
N LEU A 296 5.07 -9.29 10.62
CA LEU A 296 4.22 -8.13 10.34
C LEU A 296 2.79 -8.30 10.86
N ALA A 297 2.28 -9.52 10.80
CA ALA A 297 0.93 -9.85 11.26
C ALA A 297 0.81 -9.97 12.79
N GLU A 298 1.70 -10.74 13.42
CA GLU A 298 1.60 -11.11 14.83
C GLU A 298 2.19 -10.04 15.76
N GLU A 299 3.40 -9.56 15.45
CA GLU A 299 4.15 -8.66 16.32
C GLU A 299 3.80 -7.20 16.04
N GLU A 300 3.85 -6.82 14.76
CA GLU A 300 3.68 -5.42 14.34
C GLU A 300 2.21 -5.03 14.12
N LYS A 301 1.36 -6.04 13.94
CA LYS A 301 -0.09 -5.92 13.70
C LYS A 301 -0.41 -4.92 12.60
N VAL A 302 0.29 -4.97 11.48
CA VAL A 302 0.13 -3.96 10.41
C VAL A 302 -1.25 -4.01 9.76
N LEU A 303 -1.76 -2.87 9.31
CA LEU A 303 -3.05 -2.76 8.61
C LEU A 303 -3.08 -3.54 7.28
N ALA A 304 -1.98 -3.46 6.54
CA ALA A 304 -1.81 -4.08 5.23
C ALA A 304 -0.32 -4.30 4.98
N VAL A 305 0.03 -5.15 4.01
CA VAL A 305 1.41 -5.34 3.56
C VAL A 305 1.54 -4.93 2.10
N ILE A 306 2.56 -4.14 1.81
CA ILE A 306 3.01 -3.82 0.45
C ILE A 306 4.24 -4.67 0.15
N GLY A 307 4.18 -5.39 -0.99
CA GLY A 307 5.09 -6.48 -1.32
C GLY A 307 4.40 -7.84 -1.20
N PRO A 308 5.10 -8.95 -1.49
CA PRO A 308 6.45 -9.01 -2.00
C PRO A 308 6.53 -8.64 -3.48
N VAL A 309 7.76 -8.51 -3.96
CA VAL A 309 8.07 -8.02 -5.29
C VAL A 309 8.14 -9.16 -6.32
N LEU A 310 8.69 -10.31 -5.92
CA LEU A 310 8.86 -11.46 -6.79
C LEU A 310 7.64 -12.39 -6.76
N SER A 311 7.24 -12.89 -7.93
CA SER A 311 6.12 -13.84 -8.08
C SER A 311 6.29 -15.12 -7.25
N ALA A 312 7.53 -15.61 -7.11
CA ALA A 312 7.81 -16.79 -6.29
C ALA A 312 7.51 -16.54 -4.81
N SER A 313 7.93 -15.39 -4.28
CA SER A 313 7.62 -14.98 -2.91
C SER A 313 6.11 -14.77 -2.74
N ALA A 314 5.45 -14.07 -3.66
CA ALA A 314 4.00 -13.87 -3.61
C ALA A 314 3.25 -15.20 -3.55
N LYS A 315 3.64 -16.17 -4.39
CA LYS A 315 3.05 -17.52 -4.40
C LYS A 315 3.21 -18.25 -3.07
N ALA A 316 4.34 -18.10 -2.39
CA ALA A 316 4.59 -18.70 -1.09
C ALA A 316 3.73 -18.09 0.03
N LEU A 317 3.32 -16.83 -0.10
CA LEU A 317 2.49 -16.14 0.89
C LEU A 317 1.00 -16.52 0.81
N LEU A 318 0.50 -16.82 -0.39
CA LEU A 318 -0.92 -17.10 -0.66
C LEU A 318 -1.62 -18.01 0.38
N PRO A 319 -1.09 -19.18 0.76
CA PRO A 319 -1.76 -20.07 1.72
C PRO A 319 -1.82 -19.50 3.15
N GLU A 320 -0.96 -18.55 3.51
CA GLU A 320 -0.93 -17.95 4.85
C GLU A 320 -1.92 -16.78 4.99
N LEU A 321 -2.27 -16.10 3.90
CA LEU A 321 -3.07 -14.86 3.95
C LEU A 321 -4.45 -15.02 4.63
N PRO A 322 -5.25 -16.08 4.37
CA PRO A 322 -6.56 -16.24 5.00
C PRO A 322 -6.48 -16.40 6.51
N ARG A 323 -5.39 -16.95 7.04
CA ARG A 323 -5.15 -17.11 8.48
C ARG A 323 -4.98 -15.76 9.16
N TRP A 324 -4.22 -14.86 8.54
CA TRP A 324 -3.90 -13.55 9.09
C TRP A 324 -4.95 -12.49 8.78
N ARG A 325 -5.75 -12.69 7.73
CA ARG A 325 -6.76 -11.72 7.23
C ARG A 325 -6.18 -10.34 6.93
N ILE A 326 -4.90 -10.26 6.58
CA ILE A 326 -4.20 -9.02 6.23
C ILE A 326 -4.16 -8.90 4.70
N PRO A 327 -4.65 -7.79 4.12
CA PRO A 327 -4.53 -7.56 2.70
C PRO A 327 -3.07 -7.34 2.32
N VAL A 328 -2.63 -8.04 1.28
CA VAL A 328 -1.28 -7.97 0.73
C VAL A 328 -1.35 -7.47 -0.70
N ILE A 329 -0.62 -6.41 -1.01
CA ILE A 329 -0.58 -5.79 -2.34
C ILE A 329 0.82 -5.93 -2.90
N SER A 330 0.99 -6.79 -3.90
CA SER A 330 2.25 -6.87 -4.63
C SER A 330 2.36 -5.74 -5.68
N PRO A 331 3.46 -4.98 -5.68
CA PRO A 331 3.66 -3.92 -6.66
C PRO A 331 4.06 -4.44 -8.05
N SER A 332 4.61 -5.66 -8.15
CA SER A 332 5.28 -6.14 -9.38
C SER A 332 5.11 -7.63 -9.69
N ALA A 333 4.51 -8.43 -8.80
CA ALA A 333 4.33 -9.85 -9.08
C ALA A 333 3.29 -10.07 -10.18
N SER A 334 3.76 -10.54 -11.33
CA SER A 334 2.99 -10.58 -12.58
C SER A 334 2.52 -11.99 -13.00
N ASP A 335 2.94 -13.05 -12.27
CA ASP A 335 2.57 -14.42 -12.62
C ASP A 335 1.04 -14.57 -12.69
N PRO A 336 0.48 -15.07 -13.81
CA PRO A 336 -0.97 -15.20 -13.98
C PRO A 336 -1.61 -16.08 -12.89
N GLY A 337 -0.88 -17.10 -12.41
CA GLY A 337 -1.35 -18.05 -11.40
C GLY A 337 -1.60 -17.47 -10.01
N LEU A 338 -1.26 -16.19 -9.78
CA LEU A 338 -1.53 -15.49 -8.53
C LEU A 338 -2.99 -14.97 -8.43
N ALA A 339 -3.66 -14.76 -9.56
CA ALA A 339 -5.02 -14.21 -9.58
C ALA A 339 -6.01 -15.20 -8.94
N GLY A 340 -6.92 -14.69 -8.10
CA GLY A 340 -8.03 -15.47 -7.55
C GLY A 340 -7.66 -16.54 -6.51
N GLN A 341 -6.38 -16.68 -6.15
CA GLN A 341 -5.93 -17.68 -5.18
C GLN A 341 -6.24 -17.32 -3.72
N SER A 342 -6.42 -16.04 -3.43
CA SER A 342 -6.78 -15.55 -2.09
C SER A 342 -7.56 -14.26 -2.20
N THR A 343 -8.60 -14.11 -1.37
CA THR A 343 -9.38 -12.86 -1.25
C THR A 343 -8.59 -11.72 -0.59
N TYR A 344 -7.41 -12.03 -0.04
CA TYR A 344 -6.53 -11.09 0.65
C TYR A 344 -5.30 -10.72 -0.18
N PHE A 345 -5.15 -11.24 -1.40
CA PHE A 345 -4.03 -10.90 -2.28
C PHE A 345 -4.49 -9.98 -3.41
N PHE A 346 -3.77 -8.88 -3.58
CA PHE A 346 -3.95 -7.92 -4.65
C PHE A 346 -2.60 -7.69 -5.35
N ARG A 347 -2.66 -7.24 -6.59
CA ARG A 347 -1.49 -6.77 -7.32
C ARG A 347 -1.80 -5.46 -8.02
N TYR A 348 -0.81 -4.59 -8.09
CA TYR A 348 -0.89 -3.32 -8.82
C TYR A 348 -0.52 -3.50 -10.30
N LEU A 349 0.39 -4.42 -10.62
CA LEU A 349 0.90 -4.61 -11.96
C LEU A 349 -0.07 -5.42 -12.86
N LEU A 350 -0.07 -5.07 -14.15
CA LEU A 350 -0.71 -5.87 -15.20
C LEU A 350 -0.12 -7.29 -15.23
N THR A 351 -0.95 -8.27 -15.58
CA THR A 351 -0.49 -9.63 -15.88
C THR A 351 0.47 -9.62 -17.08
N ASN A 352 1.34 -10.62 -17.17
CA ASN A 352 2.19 -10.81 -18.34
C ASN A 352 1.36 -10.86 -19.63
N GLU A 353 0.18 -11.48 -19.58
CA GLU A 353 -0.76 -11.57 -20.67
C GLU A 353 -1.26 -10.18 -21.09
N GLN A 354 -1.76 -9.38 -20.15
CA GLN A 354 -2.22 -8.02 -20.42
C GLN A 354 -1.10 -7.11 -20.95
N GLN A 355 0.13 -7.28 -20.47
CA GLN A 355 1.27 -6.51 -20.96
C GLN A 355 1.60 -6.90 -22.41
N GLY A 356 1.72 -8.19 -22.72
CA GLY A 356 1.98 -8.68 -24.07
C GLY A 356 0.87 -8.27 -25.05
N GLU A 357 -0.39 -8.35 -24.63
CA GLU A 357 -1.54 -7.92 -25.44
C GLU A 357 -1.52 -6.42 -25.73
N ALA A 358 -1.27 -5.58 -24.71
CA ALA A 358 -1.21 -4.13 -24.86
C ALA A 358 -0.06 -3.70 -25.78
N MET A 359 1.10 -4.36 -25.69
CA MET A 359 2.23 -4.13 -26.59
C MET A 359 1.87 -4.46 -28.05
N ALA A 360 1.23 -5.60 -28.29
CA ALA A 360 0.79 -5.99 -29.63
C ALA A 360 -0.24 -5.00 -30.20
N GLU A 361 -1.23 -4.59 -29.41
CA GLU A 361 -2.22 -3.59 -29.82
C GLU A 361 -1.56 -2.25 -30.18
N TYR A 362 -0.63 -1.77 -29.36
CA TYR A 362 0.07 -0.53 -29.64
C TYR A 362 0.87 -0.61 -30.95
N LEU A 363 1.70 -1.65 -31.10
CA LEU A 363 2.55 -1.81 -32.27
C LEU A 363 1.73 -1.97 -33.56
N ILE A 364 0.67 -2.76 -33.54
CA ILE A 364 -0.06 -3.12 -34.76
C ILE A 364 -1.14 -2.08 -35.09
N LEU A 365 -1.92 -1.63 -34.10
CA LEU A 365 -3.04 -0.73 -34.33
C LEU A 365 -2.63 0.74 -34.32
N ARG A 366 -1.65 1.14 -33.50
CA ARG A 366 -1.21 2.55 -33.40
C ARG A 366 -0.01 2.85 -34.26
N ARG A 367 0.96 1.95 -34.33
CA ARG A 367 2.19 2.14 -35.14
C ARG A 367 2.08 1.55 -36.54
N GLY A 368 1.06 0.72 -36.80
CA GLY A 368 0.76 0.19 -38.12
C GLY A 368 1.59 -1.02 -38.53
N PHE A 369 2.37 -1.59 -37.60
CA PHE A 369 3.29 -2.68 -37.91
C PHE A 369 2.56 -3.93 -38.42
N LYS A 370 3.06 -4.50 -39.52
CA LYS A 370 2.45 -5.67 -40.17
C LYS A 370 3.25 -6.95 -40.03
N ARG A 371 4.54 -6.83 -39.68
CA ARG A 371 5.45 -7.96 -39.52
C ARG A 371 6.48 -7.68 -38.42
N ILE A 372 6.53 -8.54 -37.42
CA ILE A 372 7.31 -8.33 -36.19
C ILE A 372 8.14 -9.58 -35.84
N GLY A 373 9.34 -9.38 -35.32
CA GLY A 373 10.17 -10.42 -34.71
C GLY A 373 10.18 -10.31 -33.18
N ILE A 374 10.13 -11.43 -32.48
CA ILE A 374 10.08 -11.49 -31.01
C ILE A 374 11.41 -12.05 -30.51
N LEU A 375 12.12 -11.30 -29.68
CA LEU A 375 13.33 -11.74 -28.98
C LEU A 375 13.07 -11.70 -27.48
N HIS A 376 13.31 -12.80 -26.77
CA HIS A 376 13.04 -12.86 -25.33
C HIS A 376 13.98 -13.82 -24.61
N SER A 377 14.19 -13.64 -23.30
CA SER A 377 15.01 -14.57 -22.53
C SER A 377 14.26 -15.87 -22.21
N GLU A 378 14.97 -16.91 -21.79
CA GLU A 378 14.41 -18.17 -21.32
C GLU A 378 13.71 -18.07 -19.94
N SER A 379 13.54 -16.86 -19.39
CA SER A 379 12.81 -16.71 -18.14
C SER A 379 11.33 -17.07 -18.32
N ARG A 380 10.71 -17.64 -17.28
CA ARG A 380 9.27 -17.97 -17.31
C ARG A 380 8.40 -16.73 -17.52
N TYR A 381 8.84 -15.57 -17.02
CA TYR A 381 8.17 -14.29 -17.21
C TYR A 381 8.16 -13.91 -18.70
N ASP A 382 9.34 -13.95 -19.34
CA ASP A 382 9.52 -13.53 -20.72
C ASP A 382 8.81 -14.46 -21.71
N ARG A 383 8.90 -15.77 -21.51
CA ARG A 383 8.14 -16.75 -22.30
C ARG A 383 6.63 -16.49 -22.26
N SER A 384 6.10 -16.15 -21.08
CA SER A 384 4.66 -15.89 -20.89
C SER A 384 4.24 -14.60 -21.60
N LEU A 385 5.04 -13.54 -21.50
CA LEU A 385 4.79 -12.27 -22.18
C LEU A 385 4.91 -12.40 -23.71
N ALA A 386 5.97 -13.04 -24.20
CA ALA A 386 6.19 -13.30 -25.62
C ALA A 386 5.06 -14.13 -26.23
N GLY A 387 4.62 -15.20 -25.55
CA GLY A 387 3.50 -16.02 -26.00
C GLY A 387 2.16 -15.27 -26.03
N ALA A 388 1.92 -14.34 -25.09
CA ALA A 388 0.73 -13.50 -25.12
C ALA A 388 0.77 -12.48 -26.27
N PHE A 389 1.91 -11.84 -26.46
CA PHE A 389 2.16 -10.94 -27.59
C PHE A 389 1.93 -11.64 -28.93
N GLU A 390 2.55 -12.81 -29.15
CA GLU A 390 2.45 -13.58 -30.38
C GLU A 390 1.00 -13.95 -30.72
N LYS A 391 0.24 -14.44 -29.73
CA LYS A 391 -1.19 -14.74 -29.89
C LYS A 391 -1.99 -13.50 -30.27
N LYS A 392 -1.76 -12.38 -29.59
CA LYS A 392 -2.47 -11.13 -29.88
C LYS A 392 -2.09 -10.57 -31.25
N ALA A 393 -0.82 -10.65 -31.63
CA ALA A 393 -0.34 -10.21 -32.93
C ALA A 393 -1.02 -10.98 -34.07
N ALA A 394 -1.14 -12.31 -33.94
CA ALA A 394 -1.86 -13.15 -34.89
C ALA A 394 -3.35 -12.76 -34.99
N LEU A 395 -4.03 -12.49 -33.86
CA LEU A 395 -5.43 -12.03 -33.86
C LEU A 395 -5.62 -10.67 -34.53
N LEU A 396 -4.61 -9.79 -34.46
CA LEU A 396 -4.62 -8.47 -35.09
C LEU A 396 -4.14 -8.48 -36.54
N GLY A 397 -3.87 -9.66 -37.11
CA GLY A 397 -3.45 -9.83 -38.51
C GLY A 397 -2.01 -9.40 -38.79
N CYS A 398 -1.14 -9.38 -37.78
CA CYS A 398 0.29 -9.16 -37.94
C CYS A 398 1.02 -10.50 -38.09
N GLU A 399 1.96 -10.58 -39.03
CA GLU A 399 2.85 -11.74 -39.18
C GLU A 399 3.93 -11.70 -38.09
N VAL A 400 4.08 -12.77 -37.32
CA VAL A 400 5.24 -12.96 -36.44
C VAL A 400 6.31 -13.71 -37.24
N ALA A 401 7.33 -12.99 -37.68
CA ALA A 401 8.34 -13.50 -38.60
C ALA A 401 9.28 -14.53 -37.97
N ALA A 402 9.55 -14.37 -36.68
CA ALA A 402 10.35 -15.28 -35.85
C ALA A 402 10.10 -14.99 -34.37
N ASN A 403 10.17 -16.03 -33.54
CA ASN A 403 10.16 -15.94 -32.08
C ASN A 403 11.41 -16.67 -31.56
N VAL A 404 12.36 -15.90 -31.03
CA VAL A 404 13.71 -16.36 -30.69
C VAL A 404 13.96 -16.20 -29.20
N GLU A 405 14.27 -17.33 -28.55
CA GLU A 405 14.65 -17.38 -27.14
C GLU A 405 16.18 -17.28 -26.98
N TYR A 406 16.66 -16.63 -25.92
CA TYR A 406 18.07 -16.60 -25.53
C TYR A 406 18.29 -16.92 -24.04
N ALA A 407 19.47 -17.47 -23.72
CA ALA A 407 19.81 -17.86 -22.35
C ALA A 407 20.07 -16.66 -21.42
N ALA A 408 19.78 -16.80 -20.14
CA ALA A 408 20.06 -15.74 -19.16
C ALA A 408 21.58 -15.45 -19.08
N GLY A 409 21.96 -14.17 -19.10
CA GLY A 409 23.37 -13.75 -19.09
C GLY A 409 24.06 -13.72 -20.46
N THR A 410 23.32 -13.93 -21.56
CA THR A 410 23.83 -13.74 -22.93
C THR A 410 24.31 -12.30 -23.13
N THR A 411 25.55 -12.13 -23.61
CA THR A 411 26.16 -10.82 -23.92
C THR A 411 26.44 -10.63 -25.41
N ASP A 412 26.39 -11.70 -26.21
CA ASP A 412 26.47 -11.68 -27.66
C ASP A 412 25.15 -12.20 -28.26
N PHE A 413 24.43 -11.32 -28.95
CA PHE A 413 23.12 -11.61 -29.55
C PHE A 413 23.22 -11.86 -31.06
N LYS A 414 24.43 -11.99 -31.63
CA LYS A 414 24.62 -12.14 -33.08
C LYS A 414 23.74 -13.25 -33.67
N GLU A 415 23.78 -14.44 -33.10
CA GLU A 415 22.99 -15.58 -33.60
C GLU A 415 21.49 -15.34 -33.44
N SER A 416 21.05 -14.79 -32.31
CA SER A 416 19.64 -14.46 -32.07
C SER A 416 19.12 -13.42 -33.06
N LEU A 417 19.92 -12.40 -33.38
CA LEU A 417 19.58 -11.37 -34.36
C LEU A 417 19.54 -11.92 -35.78
N LEU A 418 20.46 -12.81 -36.14
CA LEU A 418 20.43 -13.51 -37.44
C LEU A 418 19.19 -14.40 -37.56
N ALA A 419 18.82 -15.12 -36.50
CA ALA A 419 17.61 -15.95 -36.47
C ALA A 419 16.31 -15.13 -36.64
N LEU A 420 16.32 -13.86 -36.20
CA LEU A 420 15.22 -12.91 -36.43
C LEU A 420 15.17 -12.36 -37.85
N GLY A 421 16.16 -12.63 -38.71
CA GLY A 421 16.26 -12.09 -40.07
C GLY A 421 17.22 -10.90 -40.21
N GLY A 422 18.04 -10.61 -39.19
CA GLY A 422 19.10 -9.61 -39.26
C GLY A 422 20.24 -10.00 -40.21
N VAL A 423 21.10 -9.04 -40.54
CA VAL A 423 22.31 -9.24 -41.36
C VAL A 423 23.52 -9.35 -40.44
N ASP A 424 24.50 -10.20 -40.79
CA ASP A 424 25.74 -10.35 -40.02
C ASP A 424 26.47 -8.99 -39.95
N PRO A 425 26.73 -8.43 -38.75
CA PRO A 425 27.48 -7.19 -38.62
C PRO A 425 29.01 -7.38 -38.79
N GLY A 426 29.51 -8.61 -38.79
CA GLY A 426 30.93 -8.95 -38.91
C GLY A 426 31.61 -8.38 -40.17
N PRO A 427 31.03 -8.54 -41.37
CA PRO A 427 31.53 -7.93 -42.60
C PRO A 427 31.58 -6.39 -42.58
N MET A 428 30.70 -5.73 -41.81
CA MET A 428 30.65 -4.26 -41.70
C MET A 428 31.80 -3.73 -40.83
N LYS A 429 32.10 -4.38 -39.70
CA LYS A 429 33.09 -3.87 -38.73
C LYS A 429 34.50 -3.72 -39.32
N ASN A 430 34.95 -4.67 -40.13
CA ASN A 430 36.25 -4.59 -40.80
C ASN A 430 36.24 -3.57 -41.95
N ARG A 431 35.11 -3.41 -42.63
CA ARG A 431 34.96 -2.46 -43.75
C ARG A 431 34.82 -1.02 -43.28
N GLU A 432 34.13 -0.76 -42.17
CA GLU A 432 34.08 0.55 -41.51
C GLU A 432 35.47 0.98 -41.04
N LEU A 433 36.30 0.04 -40.58
CA LEU A 433 37.68 0.31 -40.22
C LEU A 433 38.53 0.71 -41.44
N GLU A 434 38.38 0.01 -42.57
CA GLU A 434 39.06 0.36 -43.82
C GLU A 434 38.55 1.67 -44.44
N GLU A 435 37.24 1.92 -44.40
CA GLU A 435 36.62 3.21 -44.76
C GLU A 435 37.20 4.35 -43.92
N ARG A 436 37.32 4.12 -42.60
CA ARG A 436 37.88 5.12 -41.69
C ARG A 436 39.34 5.41 -42.03
N LYS A 437 40.14 4.38 -42.28
CA LYS A 437 41.55 4.53 -42.69
C LYS A 437 41.68 5.26 -44.03
N SER A 438 40.82 4.96 -45.00
CA SER A 438 40.87 5.61 -46.33
C SER A 438 40.50 7.08 -46.26
N LEU A 439 39.47 7.44 -45.48
CA LEU A 439 39.11 8.84 -45.23
C LEU A 439 40.22 9.58 -44.49
N ASP A 440 40.78 8.97 -43.44
CA ASP A 440 41.88 9.58 -42.67
C ASP A 440 43.10 9.83 -43.57
N ALA A 441 43.47 8.87 -44.44
CA ALA A 441 44.56 9.04 -45.40
C ALA A 441 44.31 10.14 -46.44
N LEU A 442 43.07 10.26 -46.95
CA LEU A 442 42.66 11.33 -47.86
C LEU A 442 42.79 12.70 -47.20
N LEU A 443 42.21 12.85 -46.00
CA LEU A 443 42.26 14.11 -45.26
C LEU A 443 43.70 14.48 -44.87
N GLU A 444 44.51 13.50 -44.47
CA GLU A 444 45.93 13.69 -44.14
C GLU A 444 46.75 14.15 -45.37
N SER A 445 46.48 13.57 -46.54
CA SER A 445 47.11 13.99 -47.80
C SER A 445 46.72 15.43 -48.16
N TRP A 446 45.44 15.77 -48.07
CA TRP A 446 44.95 17.10 -48.36
C TRP A 446 45.44 18.15 -47.37
N SER A 447 45.43 17.82 -46.09
CA SER A 447 45.97 18.70 -45.06
C SER A 447 47.44 18.98 -45.33
N GLN A 448 48.20 18.03 -45.87
CA GLN A 448 49.58 18.28 -46.30
C GLN A 448 49.65 19.23 -47.50
N GLN A 449 48.87 18.98 -48.56
CA GLN A 449 48.85 19.86 -49.74
C GLN A 449 48.46 21.29 -49.39
N VAL A 450 47.47 21.45 -48.50
CA VAL A 450 47.06 22.77 -47.99
C VAL A 450 48.14 23.36 -47.10
N ALA A 451 48.77 22.58 -46.21
CA ALA A 451 49.87 23.08 -45.38
C ALA A 451 51.06 23.56 -46.23
N ASP A 452 51.44 22.81 -47.28
CA ASP A 452 52.54 23.16 -48.19
C ASP A 452 52.22 24.42 -49.00
N LEU A 453 50.98 24.56 -49.48
CA LEU A 453 50.50 25.76 -50.19
C LEU A 453 50.51 27.00 -49.29
N LEU A 454 50.19 26.80 -48.00
CA LEU A 454 50.05 27.88 -47.02
C LEU A 454 51.35 28.15 -46.23
N ALA A 455 52.41 27.37 -46.47
CA ALA A 455 53.71 27.58 -45.87
C ALA A 455 54.42 28.77 -46.54
N PRO A 456 54.68 29.88 -45.82
CA PRO A 456 55.63 30.88 -46.33
C PRO A 456 57.04 30.32 -46.24
N ASP A 457 57.92 30.62 -47.22
CA ASP A 457 59.36 30.29 -47.23
C ASP A 457 59.93 30.18 -45.80
N ALA A 458 60.07 28.94 -45.33
CA ALA A 458 60.39 28.67 -43.94
C ALA A 458 61.90 28.87 -43.69
N GLN A 459 62.32 30.11 -43.42
CA GLN A 459 63.53 30.28 -42.61
C GLN A 459 63.26 29.68 -41.23
N LYS A 460 64.09 28.69 -40.83
CA LYS A 460 64.01 27.96 -39.56
C LYS A 460 63.95 28.92 -38.37
N VAL A 461 62.76 29.09 -37.81
CA VAL A 461 62.54 29.78 -36.53
C VAL A 461 62.79 28.77 -35.40
N THR A 462 63.58 29.14 -34.40
CA THR A 462 63.94 28.24 -33.29
C THR A 462 62.84 28.16 -32.22
N PRO A 463 62.78 27.11 -31.39
CA PRO A 463 61.74 26.93 -30.37
C PRO A 463 61.59 28.10 -29.39
N ALA A 464 62.67 28.82 -29.11
CA ALA A 464 62.66 30.00 -28.23
C ALA A 464 61.93 31.21 -28.85
N GLN A 465 61.90 31.32 -30.18
CA GLN A 465 61.21 32.39 -30.92
C GLN A 465 59.72 32.09 -31.11
N ALA A 466 59.31 30.82 -31.05
CA ALA A 466 57.90 30.42 -31.11
C ALA A 466 57.10 30.79 -29.85
N ALA A 467 57.77 30.89 -28.70
CA ALA A 467 57.13 31.17 -27.41
C ALA A 467 56.86 32.68 -27.15
N LEU A 468 57.42 33.58 -27.96
CA LEU A 468 57.31 35.04 -27.82
C LEU A 468 56.63 35.73 -29.02
N ALA A 469 56.17 34.96 -30.00
CA ALA A 469 55.56 35.51 -31.21
C ALA A 469 54.11 35.95 -30.95
N THR A 470 53.84 37.25 -31.06
CA THR A 470 52.48 37.73 -31.37
C THR A 470 52.01 37.07 -32.68
N PRO A 471 50.71 36.72 -32.80
CA PRO A 471 50.20 36.05 -33.99
C PRO A 471 50.50 36.89 -35.23
N VAL A 472 51.42 36.39 -36.07
CA VAL A 472 51.83 37.07 -37.29
C VAL A 472 50.62 37.10 -38.24
N PRO A 473 50.21 38.28 -38.74
CA PRO A 473 49.08 38.40 -39.66
C PRO A 473 49.32 37.50 -40.90
N GLY A 474 48.56 36.41 -41.04
CA GLY A 474 48.71 35.45 -42.15
C GLY A 474 48.93 33.98 -41.75
N LYS A 475 49.17 33.68 -40.47
CA LYS A 475 49.35 32.29 -39.98
C LYS A 475 48.10 31.62 -39.42
N ARG A 476 46.92 32.24 -39.51
CA ARG A 476 45.64 31.66 -39.04
C ARG A 476 44.81 31.17 -40.21
N VAL A 477 44.23 29.98 -40.06
CA VAL A 477 43.34 29.36 -41.03
C VAL A 477 41.99 29.10 -40.39
N ALA A 478 40.91 29.45 -41.09
CA ALA A 478 39.56 29.09 -40.70
C ALA A 478 39.01 28.04 -41.65
N ILE A 479 38.35 27.02 -41.11
CA ILE A 479 37.67 25.98 -41.90
C ILE A 479 36.17 26.14 -41.68
N ILE A 480 35.48 26.57 -42.74
CA ILE A 480 34.03 26.56 -42.80
C ILE A 480 33.59 25.12 -43.00
N ARG A 481 32.57 24.70 -42.23
CA ARG A 481 32.11 23.31 -42.22
C ARG A 481 31.72 22.86 -43.63
N PHE A 482 32.10 21.64 -43.96
CA PHE A 482 31.76 20.98 -45.21
C PHE A 482 30.27 20.66 -45.26
N SER A 483 29.61 20.95 -46.39
CA SER A 483 28.17 20.67 -46.66
C SER A 483 27.21 21.12 -45.56
N GLU A 484 26.99 22.43 -45.46
CA GLU A 484 26.03 23.05 -44.54
C GLU A 484 24.58 23.09 -45.08
N ASP A 485 24.28 22.26 -46.09
CA ASP A 485 22.93 22.18 -46.64
C ASP A 485 22.03 21.45 -45.64
N GLY A 486 21.26 22.22 -44.87
CA GLY A 486 20.39 21.74 -43.77
C GLY A 486 19.20 20.88 -44.21
N SER A 487 19.22 20.32 -45.42
CA SER A 487 18.15 19.52 -46.01
C SER A 487 18.25 18.02 -45.71
N GLN A 488 19.43 17.49 -45.32
CA GLN A 488 19.60 16.07 -44.96
C GLN A 488 20.45 15.87 -43.69
N THR A 489 19.83 15.32 -42.63
CA THR A 489 20.44 15.09 -41.31
C THR A 489 21.71 14.23 -41.36
N GLN A 490 21.82 13.34 -42.36
CA GLN A 490 22.98 12.46 -42.55
C GLN A 490 24.20 13.18 -43.14
N MET A 491 23.98 14.08 -44.11
CA MET A 491 25.06 14.86 -44.74
C MET A 491 25.65 15.89 -43.78
N GLU A 492 24.80 16.49 -42.93
CA GLU A 492 25.25 17.43 -41.90
C GLU A 492 26.19 16.75 -40.88
N GLN A 493 25.83 15.56 -40.41
CA GLN A 493 26.67 14.78 -39.50
C GLN A 493 27.99 14.35 -40.14
N MET A 494 27.97 14.00 -41.43
CA MET A 494 29.17 13.67 -42.20
C MET A 494 30.08 14.90 -42.35
N GLY A 495 29.51 16.02 -42.79
CA GLY A 495 30.20 17.29 -42.96
C GLY A 495 30.90 17.75 -41.69
N LYS A 496 30.23 17.61 -40.54
CA LYS A 496 30.84 17.87 -39.23
C LYS A 496 32.08 16.99 -38.98
N LYS A 497 31.96 15.67 -39.13
CA LYS A 497 33.06 14.72 -38.89
C LYS A 497 34.27 14.99 -39.80
N VAL A 498 34.02 15.22 -41.10
CA VAL A 498 35.07 15.54 -42.08
C VAL A 498 35.77 16.84 -41.72
N SER A 499 35.00 17.89 -41.39
CA SER A 499 35.55 19.20 -41.02
C SER A 499 36.42 19.14 -39.77
N GLU A 500 35.97 18.42 -38.74
CA GLU A 500 36.72 18.25 -37.49
C GLU A 500 38.05 17.52 -37.76
N ARG A 501 38.01 16.37 -38.43
CA ARG A 501 39.21 15.58 -38.75
C ARG A 501 40.20 16.34 -39.62
N PHE A 502 39.70 17.02 -40.66
CA PHE A 502 40.53 17.86 -41.51
C PHE A 502 41.17 19.01 -40.71
N SER A 503 40.42 19.63 -39.78
CA SER A 503 40.97 20.67 -38.90
C SER A 503 42.10 20.14 -38.03
N TYR A 504 41.94 18.94 -37.46
CA TYR A 504 42.98 18.30 -36.65
C TYR A 504 44.21 17.93 -37.48
N ALA A 505 44.03 17.29 -38.63
CA ALA A 505 45.13 16.89 -39.52
C ALA A 505 45.92 18.13 -40.02
N LEU A 506 45.22 19.21 -40.37
CA LEU A 506 45.86 20.46 -40.77
C LEU A 506 46.62 21.13 -39.62
N ALA A 507 46.04 21.16 -38.42
CA ALA A 507 46.70 21.70 -37.23
C ALA A 507 47.95 20.90 -36.83
N ALA A 508 47.96 19.58 -37.08
CA ALA A 508 49.10 18.73 -36.78
C ALA A 508 50.28 18.92 -37.75
N LYS A 509 50.03 19.35 -39.00
CA LYS A 509 51.04 19.46 -40.06
C LYS A 509 51.61 20.85 -40.25
N ALA A 510 50.87 21.89 -39.89
CA ALA A 510 51.22 23.26 -40.24
C ALA A 510 51.68 24.06 -39.02
N GLY A 511 52.68 24.93 -39.21
CA GLY A 511 52.99 26.02 -38.27
C GLY A 511 51.94 27.15 -38.27
N LEU A 512 50.67 26.78 -38.47
CA LEU A 512 49.50 27.63 -38.63
C LEU A 512 48.50 27.35 -37.49
N GLU A 513 47.82 28.39 -37.03
CA GLU A 513 46.73 28.25 -36.06
C GLU A 513 45.42 27.96 -36.79
N VAL A 514 44.83 26.78 -36.58
CA VAL A 514 43.51 26.43 -37.10
C VAL A 514 42.44 26.87 -36.10
N LEU A 515 41.53 27.74 -36.53
CA LEU A 515 40.44 28.20 -35.68
C LEU A 515 39.46 27.07 -35.33
N THR A 516 38.92 27.11 -34.12
CA THR A 516 37.89 26.15 -33.74
C THR A 516 36.62 26.38 -34.57
N GLN A 517 35.88 25.29 -34.81
CA GLN A 517 34.58 25.35 -35.49
C GLN A 517 33.64 26.35 -34.78
N ARG A 518 33.60 26.34 -33.45
CA ARG A 518 32.77 27.27 -32.66
C ARG A 518 33.11 28.73 -32.94
N GLN A 519 34.39 29.12 -32.92
CA GLN A 519 34.82 30.49 -33.20
C GLN A 519 34.46 30.91 -34.63
N THR A 520 34.61 30.00 -35.58
CA THR A 520 34.27 30.21 -37.00
C THR A 520 32.76 30.46 -37.15
N PHE A 521 31.93 29.60 -36.58
CA PHE A 521 30.46 29.72 -36.62
C PHE A 521 29.92 30.96 -35.92
N ASP A 522 30.39 31.24 -34.69
CA ASP A 522 29.95 32.40 -33.92
C ASP A 522 30.24 33.70 -34.69
N THR A 523 31.34 33.74 -35.44
CA THR A 523 31.74 34.90 -36.24
C THR A 523 30.93 35.01 -37.54
N LEU A 524 30.71 33.93 -38.28
CA LEU A 524 29.84 33.92 -39.46
C LEU A 524 28.44 34.43 -39.12
N ARG A 525 27.91 34.00 -37.97
CA ARG A 525 26.61 34.44 -37.45
C ARG A 525 26.59 35.94 -37.13
N LYS A 526 27.62 36.46 -36.44
CA LYS A 526 27.75 37.88 -36.12
C LYS A 526 27.86 38.75 -37.38
N LEU A 527 28.56 38.27 -38.40
CA LEU A 527 28.74 38.97 -39.67
C LEU A 527 27.56 38.80 -40.65
N GLN A 528 26.57 37.96 -40.30
CA GLN A 528 25.43 37.60 -41.15
C GLN A 528 25.88 37.03 -42.51
N ILE A 529 26.96 36.24 -42.52
CA ILE A 529 27.47 35.60 -43.73
C ILE A 529 26.94 34.17 -43.77
N SER A 530 26.21 33.84 -44.84
CA SER A 530 25.78 32.46 -45.09
C SER A 530 26.99 31.61 -45.51
N PRO A 531 27.23 30.46 -44.87
CA PRO A 531 28.33 29.56 -45.26
C PRO A 531 28.17 28.98 -46.66
N LEU A 532 26.92 28.78 -47.11
CA LEU A 532 26.58 28.32 -48.46
C LEU A 532 26.84 29.39 -49.53
N ALA A 533 26.88 30.67 -49.16
CA ALA A 533 27.12 31.80 -50.07
C ALA A 533 28.47 32.48 -49.83
N PHE A 534 29.43 31.76 -49.26
CA PHE A 534 30.72 32.32 -48.88
C PHE A 534 31.56 32.70 -50.11
N ASN A 535 31.64 34.00 -50.39
CA ASN A 535 32.34 34.56 -51.55
C ASN A 535 33.57 35.39 -51.14
N ALA A 536 34.27 35.99 -52.11
CA ALA A 536 35.46 36.81 -51.88
C ALA A 536 35.23 37.97 -50.89
N GLU A 537 34.04 38.58 -50.92
CA GLU A 537 33.67 39.68 -50.01
C GLU A 537 33.40 39.17 -48.59
N GLY A 538 32.70 38.03 -48.47
CA GLY A 538 32.52 37.33 -47.20
C GLY A 538 33.85 36.91 -46.58
N ALA A 539 34.79 36.43 -47.40
CA ALA A 539 36.14 36.06 -46.97
C ALA A 539 36.93 37.24 -46.39
N ARG A 540 36.83 38.43 -46.99
CA ARG A 540 37.46 39.66 -46.50
C ARG A 540 36.90 40.12 -45.17
N ARG A 541 35.57 40.25 -45.08
CA ARG A 541 34.88 40.64 -43.84
C ARG A 541 35.17 39.65 -42.70
N PHE A 542 35.26 38.37 -43.04
CA PHE A 542 35.62 37.32 -42.09
C PHE A 542 37.10 37.37 -41.67
N SER A 543 38.01 37.67 -42.62
CA SER A 543 39.43 37.91 -42.35
C SER A 543 39.64 39.07 -41.38
N GLU A 544 38.93 40.19 -41.57
CA GLU A 544 39.03 41.38 -40.71
C GLU A 544 38.57 41.10 -39.28
N ALA A 545 37.48 40.33 -39.12
CA ALA A 545 36.90 40.03 -37.81
C ALA A 545 37.78 39.10 -36.95
N LEU A 546 38.49 38.16 -37.57
CA LEU A 546 39.27 37.14 -36.86
C LEU A 546 40.77 37.16 -37.19
N ASN A 547 41.26 38.16 -37.92
CA ASN A 547 42.65 38.22 -38.40
C ASN A 547 43.12 36.90 -39.06
N VAL A 548 42.27 36.34 -39.93
CA VAL A 548 42.53 35.07 -40.62
C VAL A 548 43.27 35.33 -41.94
N GLY A 549 44.32 34.57 -42.23
CA GLY A 549 45.06 34.68 -43.48
C GLY A 549 44.39 33.90 -44.62
N TYR A 550 43.84 32.73 -44.29
CA TYR A 550 43.26 31.81 -45.27
C TYR A 550 41.96 31.19 -44.77
N VAL A 551 40.99 31.04 -45.67
CA VAL A 551 39.73 30.36 -45.37
C VAL A 551 39.61 29.12 -46.24
N VAL A 552 39.29 27.99 -45.65
CA VAL A 552 38.94 26.76 -46.36
C VAL A 552 37.43 26.59 -46.29
N THR A 553 36.82 26.40 -47.45
CA THR A 553 35.41 26.01 -47.59
C THR A 553 35.36 24.63 -48.22
N GLY A 554 34.34 23.83 -47.93
CA GLY A 554 34.23 22.51 -48.55
C GLY A 554 32.81 22.06 -48.82
N SER A 555 32.67 21.16 -49.80
CA SER A 555 31.41 20.47 -50.13
C SER A 555 31.61 18.96 -50.16
N ILE A 556 30.52 18.25 -49.93
CA ILE A 556 30.38 16.81 -50.03
C ILE A 556 29.12 16.59 -50.85
N GLU A 557 29.28 16.00 -52.02
CA GLU A 557 28.21 15.70 -52.97
C GLU A 557 28.18 14.19 -53.21
N GLN A 558 27.00 13.58 -53.08
CA GLN A 558 26.82 12.19 -53.47
C GLN A 558 26.81 12.09 -55.00
N GLN A 559 27.57 11.17 -55.57
CA GLN A 559 27.55 10.87 -57.00
C GLN A 559 26.53 9.75 -57.26
N ASP A 560 25.49 10.06 -58.02
CA ASP A 560 24.51 9.08 -58.49
C ASP A 560 25.13 8.29 -59.65
N GLU A 561 25.23 6.96 -59.50
CA GLU A 561 25.55 6.05 -60.60
C GLU A 561 24.27 5.28 -60.97
N GLU A 562 23.83 5.42 -62.23
CA GLU A 562 22.54 4.91 -62.73
C GLU A 562 22.42 3.37 -62.79
N ASP A 563 23.48 2.59 -62.54
CA ASP A 563 23.53 1.12 -62.81
C ASP A 563 23.92 0.22 -61.62
N ARG A 564 23.59 0.57 -60.37
CA ARG A 564 23.93 -0.28 -59.22
C ARG A 564 22.84 -1.33 -58.91
N VAL A 565 23.14 -2.60 -59.18
CA VAL A 565 22.32 -3.74 -58.71
C VAL A 565 22.66 -4.05 -57.26
N ALA A 566 21.71 -3.85 -56.35
CA ALA A 566 21.83 -4.28 -54.96
C ALA A 566 21.93 -5.81 -54.86
N VAL A 567 23.08 -6.33 -54.40
CA VAL A 567 23.21 -7.75 -54.04
C VAL A 567 22.84 -7.90 -52.57
N PRO A 568 21.82 -8.72 -52.22
CA PRO A 568 21.39 -8.91 -50.83
C PRO A 568 22.55 -9.29 -49.91
N GLY A 569 22.68 -8.62 -48.77
CA GLY A 569 23.72 -8.89 -47.76
C GLY A 569 25.12 -8.35 -48.07
N HIS A 570 25.32 -7.70 -49.22
CA HIS A 570 26.58 -7.02 -49.55
C HIS A 570 26.41 -5.50 -49.45
N PRO A 571 27.33 -4.80 -48.75
CA PRO A 571 27.28 -3.34 -48.68
C PRO A 571 27.56 -2.73 -50.05
N LEU A 572 26.87 -1.63 -50.34
CA LEU A 572 26.97 -0.91 -51.60
C LEU A 572 28.01 0.22 -51.46
N PRO A 573 28.99 0.31 -52.38
CA PRO A 573 29.85 1.48 -52.44
C PRO A 573 29.01 2.68 -52.86
N VAL A 574 29.06 3.76 -52.09
CA VAL A 574 28.54 5.07 -52.45
C VAL A 574 29.70 6.04 -52.57
N HIS A 575 29.75 6.69 -53.72
CA HIS A 575 30.82 7.58 -54.09
C HIS A 575 30.43 9.00 -53.68
N TYR A 576 31.24 9.60 -52.82
CA TYR A 576 31.10 10.99 -52.40
C TYR A 576 32.22 11.80 -53.02
N LEU A 577 31.87 12.81 -53.80
CA LEU A 577 32.83 13.83 -54.20
C LEU A 577 32.99 14.80 -53.05
N ILE A 578 34.14 14.75 -52.39
CA ILE A 578 34.52 15.76 -51.41
C ILE A 578 35.31 16.82 -52.17
N SER A 579 35.01 18.10 -51.93
CA SER A 579 35.76 19.22 -52.48
C SER A 579 36.14 20.19 -51.38
N ALA A 580 37.33 20.81 -51.49
CA ALA A 580 37.80 21.85 -50.60
C ALA A 580 38.44 22.98 -51.41
N ARG A 581 38.02 24.20 -51.11
CA ARG A 581 38.49 25.43 -51.76
C ARG A 581 39.19 26.31 -50.74
N VAL A 582 40.45 26.63 -51.02
CA VAL A 582 41.29 27.50 -50.16
C VAL A 582 41.33 28.90 -50.74
N LEU A 583 40.96 29.88 -49.91
CA LEU A 583 40.87 31.29 -50.25
C LEU A 583 41.93 32.06 -49.47
N ASN A 584 42.63 32.98 -50.15
CA ASN A 584 43.30 34.06 -49.46
C ASN A 584 42.24 34.99 -48.89
N ALA A 585 42.16 35.07 -47.56
CA ALA A 585 41.08 35.74 -46.89
C ALA A 585 41.11 37.26 -47.10
N ARG A 586 42.27 37.85 -47.43
CA ARG A 586 42.43 39.31 -47.66
C ARG A 586 42.16 39.72 -49.11
N THR A 587 42.63 38.93 -50.07
CA THR A 587 42.44 39.26 -51.48
C THR A 587 41.15 38.68 -52.03
N GLY A 588 40.58 37.66 -51.38
CA GLY A 588 39.46 36.88 -51.88
C GLY A 588 39.85 35.94 -53.03
N GLN A 589 41.14 35.84 -53.35
CA GLN A 589 41.66 34.99 -54.41
C GLN A 589 41.59 33.52 -54.01
N VAL A 590 41.12 32.67 -54.93
CA VAL A 590 41.18 31.22 -54.78
C VAL A 590 42.62 30.77 -55.03
N LEU A 591 43.23 30.14 -54.03
CA LEU A 591 44.62 29.66 -54.10
C LEU A 591 44.69 28.23 -54.60
N CYS A 592 43.77 27.38 -54.15
CA CYS A 592 43.61 26.04 -54.68
C CYS A 592 42.16 25.57 -54.57
N ASN A 593 41.84 24.59 -55.42
CA ASN A 593 40.65 23.78 -55.30
C ASN A 593 41.09 22.32 -55.40
N VAL A 594 40.78 21.53 -54.39
CA VAL A 594 41.09 20.10 -54.37
C VAL A 594 39.78 19.33 -54.26
N SER A 595 39.65 18.28 -55.06
CA SER A 595 38.47 17.41 -55.01
C SER A 595 38.89 15.96 -55.22
N GLN A 596 38.28 15.06 -54.47
CA GLN A 596 38.59 13.64 -54.55
C GLN A 596 37.34 12.85 -54.21
N THR A 597 37.16 11.75 -54.95
CA THR A 597 36.08 10.82 -54.68
C THR A 597 36.48 9.94 -53.51
N TRP A 598 35.67 9.96 -52.46
CA TRP A 598 35.75 9.04 -51.33
C TRP A 598 34.64 8.00 -51.46
N VAL A 599 35.00 6.72 -51.36
CA VAL A 599 34.05 5.63 -51.41
C VAL A 599 33.68 5.24 -49.99
N LYS A 600 32.41 5.41 -49.66
CA LYS A 600 31.81 4.97 -48.41
C LYS A 600 31.02 3.70 -48.66
N MET A 601 31.20 2.69 -47.81
CA MET A 601 30.39 1.48 -47.90
C MET A 601 29.12 1.71 -47.10
N ILE A 602 27.97 1.82 -47.75
CA ILE A 602 26.70 1.86 -47.03
C ILE A 602 26.29 0.41 -46.78
N ALA A 603 25.83 0.12 -45.55
CA ALA A 603 25.16 -1.13 -45.25
C ALA A 603 24.12 -1.40 -46.35
N PRO A 604 23.94 -2.64 -46.81
CA PRO A 604 22.71 -2.91 -47.54
C PRO A 604 21.57 -2.41 -46.64
N GLU A 605 20.56 -1.76 -47.23
CA GLU A 605 19.30 -1.58 -46.50
C GLU A 605 18.96 -2.93 -45.87
N ALA A 606 18.52 -2.93 -44.62
CA ALA A 606 18.10 -4.14 -43.91
C ALA A 606 16.84 -4.68 -44.59
N ASN A 607 16.97 -5.15 -45.82
CA ASN A 607 15.92 -5.62 -46.67
C ASN A 607 16.05 -7.13 -46.78
N VAL A 608 16.05 -7.76 -45.61
CA VAL A 608 15.83 -9.18 -45.50
C VAL A 608 14.64 -9.33 -44.57
N ARG A 609 13.44 -9.09 -45.13
CA ARG A 609 12.09 -9.43 -44.61
C ARG A 609 11.17 -8.31 -44.09
N ASN A 610 11.27 -7.03 -44.47
CA ASN A 610 10.29 -6.01 -44.04
C ASN A 610 9.99 -6.06 -42.52
N LEU A 611 11.03 -6.25 -41.69
CA LEU A 611 10.89 -6.27 -40.23
C LEU A 611 10.88 -4.84 -39.76
N GLU A 612 9.70 -4.36 -39.36
CA GLU A 612 9.49 -2.95 -39.05
C GLU A 612 9.75 -2.64 -37.56
N ALA A 613 9.78 -3.66 -36.69
CA ALA A 613 10.11 -3.52 -35.27
C ALA A 613 10.95 -4.70 -34.76
N LEU A 614 11.97 -4.36 -33.97
CA LEU A 614 12.83 -5.28 -33.25
C LEU A 614 12.87 -4.86 -31.79
N TYR A 615 12.77 -5.84 -30.90
CA TYR A 615 12.98 -5.79 -29.45
C TYR A 615 11.78 -5.35 -28.59
N LEU A 616 11.27 -6.30 -27.81
CA LEU A 616 10.39 -6.06 -26.66
C LEU A 616 11.30 -6.12 -25.42
N PRO A 617 11.63 -4.97 -24.77
CA PRO A 617 12.48 -5.03 -23.58
C PRO A 617 11.82 -5.83 -22.46
N VAL A 618 12.68 -6.54 -21.74
CA VAL A 618 12.41 -7.27 -20.50
C VAL A 618 12.41 -6.27 -19.33
N ALA A 619 11.43 -6.42 -18.43
CA ALA A 619 11.20 -5.64 -17.20
C ALA A 619 10.86 -4.14 -17.38
N LEU A 620 9.85 -3.69 -16.63
CA LEU A 620 9.45 -2.28 -16.51
C LEU A 620 10.61 -1.34 -16.13
N GLU A 621 11.69 -1.89 -15.53
CA GLU A 621 12.93 -1.17 -15.20
C GLU A 621 13.68 -0.66 -16.44
N ASP A 622 13.69 -1.41 -17.54
CA ASP A 622 14.38 -1.00 -18.78
C ASP A 622 13.51 -0.10 -19.67
N ALA A 623 12.19 -0.15 -19.50
CA ALA A 623 11.26 0.73 -20.22
C ALA A 623 11.24 2.18 -19.70
N LEU A 624 11.77 2.42 -18.49
CA LEU A 624 11.89 3.76 -17.90
C LEU A 624 13.27 4.41 -18.14
N SER A 625 14.24 3.65 -18.68
CA SER A 625 15.58 4.14 -19.01
C SER A 625 15.78 4.48 -20.50
N LEU A 626 14.82 4.10 -21.36
CA LEU A 626 14.62 4.55 -22.74
C LEU A 626 13.68 5.76 -22.77
#